data_AF-B9R963-F1
#
_entry.id   AF-B9R963-F1
#
_cell.length_a   1.000
_cell.length_b   1.000
_cell.length_c   1.000
_cell.angle_alpha   90.00
_cell.angle_beta   90.00
_cell.angle_gamma   90.00
#
_symmetry.space_group_name_H-M   'P 1'
#
loop_
_entity.id
_entity.type
_entity.pdbx_description
1 polymer ?
#
loop_
_entity_poly.entity_id
_entity_poly.type
_entity_poly.pdbx_seq_one_letter_code
_entity_poly.pdbx_strand_id
1 'polypeptide(L)' 'MESHYDVAAILTSIQSLLCDPNPNSPANAEAARMFSENKREYNRRVREIVEQSWTAD' A
#
# COMPACT_ATOMS: atom_id res chain seq x y z
N MET A 1 -19.66 16.34 -19.11
CA MET A 1 -18.24 16.17 -18.79
C MET A 1 -18.16 14.94 -17.90
N GLU A 2 -18.11 13.75 -18.51
CA GLU A 2 -17.96 12.51 -17.75
C GLU A 2 -16.56 12.49 -17.14
N SER A 3 -16.50 12.34 -15.82
CA SER A 3 -15.27 12.08 -15.09
C SER A 3 -14.80 10.66 -15.41
N HIS A 4 -14.10 10.50 -16.54
CA HIS A 4 -13.53 9.23 -16.97
C HIS A 4 -12.30 8.88 -16.12
N TYR A 5 -12.53 8.50 -14.86
CA TYR A 5 -11.62 7.57 -14.20
C TYR A 5 -12.02 6.18 -14.66
N ASP A 6 -11.29 5.66 -15.64
CA ASP A 6 -11.44 4.26 -16.03
C ASP A 6 -11.03 3.37 -14.85
N VAL A 7 -11.70 2.22 -14.70
CA VAL A 7 -11.36 1.22 -13.69
C VAL A 7 -9.87 0.86 -13.78
N ALA A 8 -9.33 0.78 -15.00
CA ALA A 8 -7.91 0.57 -15.23
C ALA A 8 -7.02 1.67 -14.62
N ALA A 9 -7.43 2.95 -14.71
CA ALA A 9 -6.70 4.07 -14.13
C ALA A 9 -6.71 4.00 -12.59
N ILE A 10 -7.84 3.62 -11.99
CA ILE A 10 -7.96 3.42 -10.54
C ILE A 10 -7.05 2.28 -10.07
N LEU A 11 -7.10 1.12 -10.73
CA LEU A 11 -6.27 -0.04 -10.38
C LEU A 11 -4.77 0.26 -10.53
N THR A 12 -4.40 0.98 -11.59
CA THR A 12 -3.01 1.43 -11.80
C THR A 12 -2.55 2.36 -10.68
N SER A 13 -3.41 3.30 -10.27
CA SER A 13 -3.11 4.20 -9.15
C SER A 13 -2.94 3.45 -7.82
N ILE A 14 -3.79 2.45 -7.54
CA ILE A 14 -3.66 1.60 -6.35
C ILE A 14 -2.35 0.82 -6.40
N GLN A 15 -2.02 0.18 -7.53
CA GLN A 15 -0.77 -0.55 -7.68
C GLN A 15 0.44 0.36 -7.43
N SER A 16 0.42 1.57 -8.00
CA SER A 16 1.51 2.53 -7.81
C SER A 16 1.67 2.96 -6.34
N LEU A 17 0.56 3.17 -5.61
CA LEU A 17 0.60 3.50 -4.18
C LEU A 17 1.11 2.34 -3.30
N LEU A 18 0.85 1.09 -3.69
CA LEU A 18 1.39 -0.08 -2.99
C LEU A 18 2.89 -0.25 -3.24
N CYS A 19 3.37 0.10 -4.44
CA CYS A 19 4.80 0.11 -4.76
C CYS A 19 5.54 1.26 -4.06
N ASP A 20 4.95 2.46 -4.07
CA ASP A 20 5.51 3.68 -3.53
C ASP A 20 4.53 4.33 -2.52
N PRO A 21 4.62 3.95 -1.23
CA PRO A 21 3.74 4.50 -0.19
C PRO A 21 3.92 6.01 -0.04
N ASN A 22 2.83 6.71 0.33
CA ASN A 22 2.88 8.14 0.64
C ASN A 22 2.93 8.40 2.16
N PRO A 23 4.12 8.56 2.78
CA PRO A 23 4.24 8.82 4.21
C PRO A 23 3.84 10.25 4.61
N ASN A 24 3.73 11.19 3.66
CA ASN A 24 3.38 12.59 3.92
C ASN A 24 1.88 12.80 4.14
N SER A 25 1.05 11.84 3.71
CA SER A 25 -0.39 11.82 3.96
C SER A 25 -0.81 10.40 4.37
N PRO A 26 -0.42 9.96 5.58
CA PRO A 26 -0.54 8.57 5.94
C PRO A 26 -1.97 8.21 6.34
N ALA A 27 -2.59 7.29 5.60
CA ALA A 27 -3.85 6.67 6.04
C ALA A 27 -3.64 5.74 7.26
N ASN A 28 -2.45 5.14 7.37
CA ASN A 28 -2.02 4.36 8.52
C ASN A 28 -0.75 4.99 9.11
N ALA A 29 -0.88 5.66 10.26
CA ALA A 29 0.21 6.35 10.93
C ALA A 29 1.32 5.40 11.42
N GLU A 30 0.97 4.20 11.88
CA GLU A 30 1.95 3.21 12.33
C GLU A 30 2.82 2.71 11.17
N ALA A 31 2.16 2.40 10.04
CA ALA A 31 2.83 1.96 8.82
C ALA A 31 3.78 3.05 8.28
N ALA A 32 3.35 4.32 8.27
CA ALA A 32 4.17 5.44 7.83
C ALA A 32 5.38 5.71 8.74
N ARG A 33 5.19 5.59 10.05
CA ARG A 33 6.29 5.67 11.03
C ARG A 33 7.28 4.54 10.81
N MET A 34 6.82 3.29 10.69
CA MET A 34 7.70 2.15 10.41
C MET A 34 8.40 2.29 9.06
N PHE A 35 7.73 2.74 8.01
CA PHE A 35 8.34 2.96 6.69
C PHE A 35 9.50 3.96 6.75
N SER A 36 9.36 5.01 7.58
CA SER A 36 10.36 6.06 7.75
C SER A 36 11.50 5.68 8.71
N GLU A 37 11.17 5.08 9.85
CA GLU A 37 12.12 4.80 10.95
C GLU A 37 12.73 3.39 10.90
N ASN A 38 12.00 2.41 10.38
CA ASN A 38 12.41 1.00 10.35
C ASN A 38 11.84 0.26 9.12
N LYS A 39 12.34 0.62 7.94
CA LYS A 39 11.90 0.06 6.66
C LYS A 39 12.05 -1.46 6.57
N ARG A 40 12.99 -2.06 7.32
CA ARG A 40 13.17 -3.52 7.37
C ARG A 40 11.98 -4.21 8.03
N GLU A 41 11.54 -3.71 9.19
CA GLU A 41 10.37 -4.26 9.90
C GLU A 41 9.07 -4.02 9.11
N TYR A 42 8.91 -2.84 8.52
CA TYR A 42 7.80 -2.56 7.61
C TYR A 42 7.72 -3.62 6.49
N ASN A 43 8.83 -3.87 5.79
CA ASN A 43 8.88 -4.85 4.71
C ASN A 43 8.63 -6.29 5.20
N ARG A 44 9.04 -6.63 6.42
CA ARG A 44 8.76 -7.95 7.02
C ARG A 44 7.26 -8.14 7.20
N ARG A 45 6.59 -7.19 7.87
CA ARG A 45 5.14 -7.25 8.11
C ARG A 45 4.32 -7.24 6.82
N VAL A 46 4.72 -6.44 5.83
CA VAL A 46 4.05 -6.42 4.51
C VAL A 46 4.10 -7.81 3.87
N ARG A 47 5.24 -8.53 3.91
CA ARG A 47 5.32 -9.90 3.40
C ARG A 47 4.41 -10.85 4.16
N GLU A 48 4.41 -10.79 5.48
CA GLU A 48 3.56 -11.64 6.32
C GLU A 48 2.07 -11.46 6.00
N ILE A 49 1.63 -10.21 5.77
CA ILE A 49 0.24 -9.91 5.38
C ILE A 49 -0.08 -10.47 3.99
N VAL A 50 0.84 -10.36 3.03
CA VAL A 50 0.66 -10.91 1.68
C VAL A 50 0.61 -12.44 1.70
N GLU A 51 1.46 -13.08 2.51
CA GLU A 51 1.44 -14.53 2.66
C GLU A 51 0.14 -15.02 3.34
N GLN A 52 -0.34 -14.30 4.36
CA GLN A 52 -1.61 -14.60 5.01
C GLN A 52 -2.80 -14.50 4.05
N SER A 53 -2.79 -13.53 3.14
CA SER A 53 -3.87 -13.35 2.17
C SER A 53 -3.94 -14.46 1.12
N TRP A 54 -2.89 -15.27 0.93
CA TRP A 54 -2.93 -16.46 0.09
C TRP A 54 -3.63 -17.65 0.76
N THR A 55 -3.60 -17.68 2.09
CA THR A 55 -4.18 -18.77 2.90
C THR A 55 -5.57 -18.46 3.43
N ALA A 56 -6.05 -17.23 3.24
CA ALA A 56 -7.40 -16.84 3.58
C ALA A 56 -8.33 -17.28 2.44
N ASP A 57 -9.03 -18.40 2.65
CA ASP A 57 -10.15 -18.88 1.83
C ASP A 57 -11.35 -17.93 1.86
#